data_AF-A0A969AL04-F1
#
_entry.id   AF-A0A969AL04-F1
#
_cell.length_a   1.000
_cell.length_b   1.000
_cell.length_c   1.000
_cell.angle_alpha   90.00
_cell.angle_beta   90.00
_cell.angle_gamma   90.00
#
_symmetry.space_group_name_H-M   'P 1'
#
loop_
_entity.id
_entity.type
_entity.pdbx_description
1 polymer ?
#
loop_
_entity_poly.entity_id
_entity_poly.type
_entity_poly.pdbx_seq_one_letter_code
_entity_poly.pdbx_strand_id
1 'polypeptide(L)'
;MAPLSTLGAGTVARFADAVVPVERPEATPAEVAGELFRFLSLYRSRRKWRVRWVILGLEIIPLLAGRKPLFLMRPEERRSFVNEKLRTSEGLWGKVAMGKQLVLLAYYGLGRSEARLGYVRPDARPTVRSRLARAPAPGVRRT
;
A
#
# COMPACT_ATOMS: atom_id res chain seq x y z
N MET A 1 -15.55 12.83 -9.46
CA MET A 1 -14.36 12.18 -8.83
C MET A 1 -13.59 11.51 -9.96
N ALA A 2 -12.40 11.98 -10.32
CA ALA A 2 -11.67 11.46 -11.48
C ALA A 2 -11.38 9.95 -11.31
N PRO A 3 -11.58 9.13 -12.36
CA PRO A 3 -11.21 7.72 -12.32
C PRO A 3 -9.73 7.64 -11.97
N LEU A 4 -9.41 6.79 -11.02
CA LEU A 4 -8.03 6.45 -10.70
C LEU A 4 -7.40 5.96 -12.01
N SER A 5 -6.49 6.74 -12.55
CA SER A 5 -5.89 6.48 -13.85
C SER A 5 -5.30 5.06 -13.82
N THR A 6 -5.63 4.28 -14.85
CA THR A 6 -5.16 2.90 -15.06
C THR A 6 -3.65 2.74 -14.84
N LEU A 7 -2.91 3.83 -15.11
CA LEU A 7 -1.49 4.02 -14.81
C LEU A 7 -1.13 3.78 -13.34
N GLY A 8 -1.84 4.40 -12.39
CA GLY A 8 -1.53 4.25 -10.96
C GLY A 8 -1.76 2.83 -10.46
N ALA A 9 -2.80 2.16 -10.94
CA ALA A 9 -3.06 0.75 -10.66
C ALA A 9 -1.94 -0.16 -11.20
N GLY A 10 -1.51 0.08 -12.43
CA GLY A 10 -0.38 -0.64 -13.04
C GLY A 10 0.93 -0.43 -12.28
N THR A 11 1.24 0.80 -11.87
CA THR A 11 2.45 1.11 -11.08
C THR A 11 2.45 0.36 -9.76
N VAL A 12 1.34 0.41 -9.01
CA VAL A 12 1.24 -0.29 -7.72
C VAL A 12 1.37 -1.80 -7.91
N ALA A 13 0.73 -2.38 -8.93
CA ALA A 13 0.85 -3.80 -9.21
C ALA A 13 2.30 -4.22 -9.54
N ARG A 14 3.00 -3.48 -10.41
CA ARG A 14 4.42 -3.76 -10.73
C ARG A 14 5.33 -3.62 -9.52
N PHE A 15 5.01 -2.68 -8.64
CA PHE A 15 5.76 -2.47 -7.41
C PHE A 15 5.46 -3.55 -6.35
N ALA A 16 4.20 -3.99 -6.26
CA ALA A 16 3.80 -5.10 -5.40
C ALA A 16 4.49 -6.41 -5.79
N ASP A 17 4.63 -6.70 -7.08
CA ASP A 17 5.42 -7.83 -7.59
C ASP A 17 6.89 -7.81 -7.14
N ALA A 18 7.43 -6.62 -6.83
CA ALA A 18 8.79 -6.45 -6.34
C ALA A 18 8.94 -6.50 -4.82
N VAL A 19 7.84 -6.29 -4.07
CA VAL A 19 7.84 -6.10 -2.61
C VAL A 19 7.19 -7.27 -1.88
N VAL A 20 6.17 -7.90 -2.48
CA VAL A 20 5.43 -9.02 -1.89
C VAL A 20 6.29 -10.29 -1.92
N PRO A 21 6.29 -11.10 -0.84
CA PRO A 21 7.08 -12.32 -0.79
C PRO A 21 6.73 -13.30 -1.92
N VAL A 22 7.76 -13.78 -2.62
CA VAL A 22 7.62 -14.66 -3.80
C VAL A 22 7.29 -16.10 -3.41
N GLU A 23 7.72 -16.54 -2.22
CA GLU A 23 7.61 -17.94 -1.84
C GLU A 23 6.15 -18.41 -1.66
N ARG A 24 5.21 -17.51 -1.30
CA ARG A 24 3.75 -17.77 -1.24
C ARG A 24 2.94 -16.46 -1.34
N PRO A 25 2.70 -15.91 -2.55
CA PRO A 25 1.83 -14.76 -2.69
C PRO A 25 0.38 -15.18 -2.41
N GLU A 26 -0.15 -14.76 -1.27
CA GLU A 26 -1.56 -15.00 -0.88
C GLU A 26 -2.54 -14.11 -1.67
N ALA A 27 -1.98 -13.13 -2.39
CA ALA A 27 -2.67 -12.18 -3.25
C ALA A 27 -1.84 -11.87 -4.48
N THR A 28 -2.53 -11.71 -5.61
CA THR A 28 -1.94 -11.24 -6.85
C THR A 28 -1.56 -9.75 -6.73
N PRO A 29 -0.54 -9.27 -7.47
CA PRO A 29 -0.18 -7.85 -7.45
C PRO A 29 -1.33 -6.90 -7.85
N ALA A 30 -2.24 -7.37 -8.70
CA ALA A 30 -3.45 -6.63 -9.08
C ALA A 30 -4.46 -6.50 -7.93
N GLU A 31 -4.66 -7.56 -7.14
CA GLU A 31 -5.48 -7.52 -5.93
C GLU A 31 -4.91 -6.54 -4.90
N VAL A 32 -3.59 -6.53 -4.71
CA VAL A 32 -2.91 -5.56 -3.81
C VAL A 32 -3.12 -4.13 -4.27
N ALA A 33 -3.01 -3.87 -5.58
CA ALA A 33 -3.32 -2.56 -6.12
C ALA A 33 -4.77 -2.16 -5.85
N GLY A 34 -5.73 -3.05 -6.14
CA GLY A 34 -7.15 -2.84 -5.87
C GLY A 34 -7.42 -2.48 -4.41
N GLU A 35 -6.83 -3.23 -3.48
CA GLU A 35 -6.98 -2.99 -2.04
C GLU A 35 -6.38 -1.65 -1.59
N LEU A 36 -5.20 -1.27 -2.11
CA LEU A 36 -4.62 0.04 -1.82
C LEU A 36 -5.53 1.17 -2.31
N PHE A 37 -6.08 1.05 -3.51
CA PHE A 37 -6.98 2.06 -4.06
C PHE A 37 -8.31 2.13 -3.30
N ARG A 38 -8.84 0.98 -2.85
CA ARG A 38 -10.00 0.91 -1.95
C ARG A 38 -9.70 1.63 -0.64
N PHE A 39 -8.57 1.35 0.00
CA PHE A 39 -8.13 2.03 1.22
C PHE A 39 -8.03 3.55 1.02
N LEU A 40 -7.43 4.00 -0.08
CA LEU A 40 -7.31 5.42 -0.41
C LEU A 40 -8.64 6.10 -0.73
N SER A 41 -9.63 5.37 -1.26
CA SER A 41 -10.97 5.90 -1.49
C SER A 41 -11.75 6.18 -0.20
N LEU A 42 -11.50 5.39 0.85
CA LEU A 42 -12.11 5.56 2.17
C LEU A 42 -11.43 6.69 2.97
N TYR A 43 -10.19 7.04 2.62
CA TYR A 43 -9.40 8.03 3.34
C TYR A 43 -9.85 9.48 3.03
N ARG A 44 -10.65 10.08 3.92
CA ARG A 44 -11.14 11.48 3.81
C ARG A 44 -10.11 12.53 4.28
N SER A 45 -8.88 12.47 3.77
CA SER A 45 -7.86 13.48 4.07
C SER A 45 -7.67 14.48 2.93
N ARG A 46 -7.55 15.77 3.27
CA ARG A 46 -7.12 16.83 2.33
C ARG A 46 -5.73 16.57 1.73
N ARG A 47 -4.90 15.75 2.38
CA ARG A 47 -3.53 15.41 1.91
C ARG A 47 -3.46 14.14 1.04
N LYS A 48 -4.60 13.54 0.67
CA LYS A 48 -4.65 12.32 -0.18
C LYS A 48 -3.91 12.45 -1.51
N TRP A 49 -3.82 13.67 -2.04
CA TRP A 49 -3.09 13.97 -3.26
C TRP A 49 -1.59 13.66 -3.15
N ARG A 50 -0.99 13.78 -1.96
CA ARG A 50 0.42 13.43 -1.73
C ARG A 50 0.70 11.96 -1.97
N VAL A 51 -0.23 11.07 -1.60
CA VAL A 51 -0.08 9.64 -1.85
C VAL A 51 -0.09 9.33 -3.35
N ARG A 52 -0.90 10.07 -4.13
CA ARG A 52 -0.90 9.93 -5.60
C ARG A 52 0.45 10.32 -6.20
N TRP A 53 1.07 11.39 -5.70
CA TRP A 53 2.42 11.77 -6.12
C TRP A 53 3.48 10.74 -5.73
N VAL A 54 3.36 10.14 -4.55
CA VAL A 54 4.27 9.04 -4.17
C VAL A 54 4.11 7.87 -5.14
N ILE A 55 2.88 7.46 -5.47
CA ILE A 55 2.62 6.37 -6.43
C ILE A 55 3.18 6.70 -7.82
N LEU A 56 2.90 7.89 -8.36
CA LEU A 56 3.48 8.32 -9.64
C LEU A 56 5.01 8.41 -9.57
N GLY A 57 5.54 8.87 -8.44
CA GLY A 57 6.96 8.93 -8.17
C GLY A 57 7.63 7.56 -8.25
N LEU A 58 6.97 6.49 -7.80
CA LEU A 58 7.52 5.12 -7.90
C LEU A 58 7.82 4.71 -9.33
N GLU A 59 7.04 5.17 -10.31
CA GLU A 59 7.24 4.83 -11.72
C GLU A 59 8.54 5.42 -12.29
N ILE A 60 8.85 6.65 -11.87
CA ILE A 60 9.95 7.47 -12.41
C ILE A 60 11.18 7.50 -11.51
N ILE A 61 11.07 7.15 -10.23
CA ILE A 61 12.19 7.15 -9.28
C ILE A 61 13.39 6.29 -9.73
N PRO A 62 13.24 5.16 -10.47
CA PRO A 62 14.40 4.40 -10.89
C PRO A 62 15.29 5.15 -11.88
N LEU A 63 14.75 6.15 -12.59
CA LEU A 63 15.53 7.02 -13.49
C LEU A 63 16.63 7.78 -12.73
N LEU A 64 16.36 8.18 -11.48
CA LEU A 64 17.35 8.85 -10.64
C LEU A 64 18.52 7.93 -10.25
N ALA A 65 18.35 6.62 -10.38
CA ALA A 65 19.40 5.62 -10.19
C ALA A 65 19.99 5.11 -11.52
N GLY A 66 19.72 5.80 -12.64
CA GLY A 66 20.19 5.38 -13.97
C GLY A 66 19.53 4.11 -14.51
N ARG A 67 18.38 3.72 -13.94
CA ARG A 67 17.60 2.55 -14.39
C ARG A 67 16.40 2.99 -15.23
N LYS A 68 15.82 2.07 -16.00
CA LYS A 68 14.59 2.32 -16.78
C LYS A 68 13.38 2.52 -15.84
N PRO A 69 12.30 3.18 -16.26
CA PRO A 69 11.05 3.23 -15.50
C PRO A 69 10.51 1.84 -15.14
N LEU A 70 9.73 1.72 -14.06
CA LEU A 70 9.21 0.43 -13.56
C LEU A 70 8.42 -0.37 -14.63
N PHE A 71 7.69 0.32 -15.52
CA PHE A 71 6.90 -0.30 -16.58
C PHE A 71 7.74 -1.00 -17.65
N LEU A 72 9.01 -0.59 -17.82
CA LEU A 72 9.95 -1.22 -18.76
C LEU A 72 10.81 -2.29 -18.10
N MET A 73 10.82 -2.37 -16.77
CA MET A 73 11.59 -3.36 -16.04
C MET A 73 10.90 -4.72 -16.02
N ARG A 74 11.70 -5.78 -16.10
CA ARG A 74 11.27 -7.15 -15.79
C ARG A 74 11.04 -7.32 -14.27
N PRO A 75 10.20 -8.29 -13.84
CA PRO A 75 9.95 -8.56 -12.42
C PRO A 75 11.22 -8.67 -11.57
N GLU A 76 12.25 -9.35 -12.08
CA GLU A 76 13.52 -9.60 -11.38
C GLU A 76 14.31 -8.29 -11.22
N GLU A 77 14.31 -7.45 -12.25
CA GLU A 77 14.96 -6.13 -12.22
C GLU A 77 14.29 -5.21 -11.20
N ARG A 78 12.96 -5.23 -11.13
CA ARG A 78 12.21 -4.46 -10.13
C ARG A 78 12.57 -4.91 -8.71
N ARG A 79 12.66 -6.22 -8.46
CA ARG A 79 13.05 -6.78 -7.15
C ARG A 79 14.47 -6.37 -6.77
N SER A 80 15.42 -6.49 -7.70
CA SER A 80 16.80 -6.07 -7.48
C SER A 80 16.87 -4.58 -7.11
N PHE A 81 16.14 -3.73 -7.85
CA PHE A 81 16.10 -2.29 -7.58
C PHE A 81 15.53 -1.98 -6.18
N VAL A 82 14.43 -2.61 -5.80
CA VAL A 82 13.81 -2.43 -4.48
C VAL A 82 14.75 -2.88 -3.37
N ASN A 83 15.41 -4.03 -3.52
CA ASN A 83 16.34 -4.55 -2.51
C ASN A 83 17.61 -3.70 -2.39
N GLU A 84 18.12 -3.14 -3.50
CA GLU A 84 19.33 -2.32 -3.51
C GLU A 84 19.07 -0.90 -2.97
N LYS A 85 18.04 -0.21 -3.47
CA LYS A 85 17.83 1.23 -3.21
C LYS A 85 16.80 1.52 -2.12
N LEU A 86 15.84 0.63 -1.88
CA LEU A 86 14.78 0.83 -0.89
C LEU A 86 15.01 0.02 0.40
N ARG A 87 16.24 -0.45 0.64
CA ARG A 87 16.71 -0.88 1.97
C ARG A 87 17.06 0.29 2.88
N THR A 88 17.54 1.39 2.30
CA THR A 88 18.03 2.55 3.06
C THR A 88 16.87 3.50 3.40
N SER A 89 16.79 3.93 4.66
CA SER A 89 15.77 4.87 5.16
C SER A 89 16.14 6.34 5.00
N GLU A 90 17.24 6.64 4.33
CA GLU A 90 17.81 7.98 4.25
C GLU A 90 17.42 8.73 2.96
N GLY A 91 17.35 10.05 3.08
CA GLY A 91 17.14 10.96 1.95
C GLY A 91 15.86 10.72 1.16
N LEU A 92 15.96 10.84 -0.17
CA LEU A 92 14.84 10.65 -1.09
C LEU A 92 14.32 9.20 -1.08
N TRP A 93 15.22 8.23 -0.93
CA TRP A 93 14.89 6.79 -0.92
C TRP A 93 14.05 6.39 0.29
N GLY A 94 14.32 6.98 1.46
CA GLY A 94 13.47 6.82 2.64
C GLY A 94 12.03 7.34 2.44
N LYS A 95 11.86 8.46 1.74
CA LYS A 95 10.52 8.99 1.40
C LYS A 95 9.77 8.06 0.44
N VAL A 96 10.49 7.39 -0.46
CA VAL A 96 9.95 6.41 -1.41
C VAL A 96 9.64 5.07 -0.72
N ALA A 97 10.38 4.73 0.33
CA ALA A 97 10.08 3.58 1.17
C ALA A 97 8.69 3.69 1.85
N MET A 98 8.13 4.89 1.98
CA MET A 98 6.71 5.07 2.35
C MET A 98 5.77 4.40 1.35
N GLY A 99 6.07 4.42 0.05
CA GLY A 99 5.34 3.68 -0.98
C GLY A 99 5.37 2.17 -0.75
N LYS A 100 6.54 1.63 -0.36
CA LYS A 100 6.70 0.23 0.06
C LYS A 100 5.82 -0.11 1.26
N GLN A 101 5.79 0.76 2.28
CA GLN A 101 4.93 0.58 3.45
C GLN A 101 3.43 0.57 3.07
N LEU A 102 3.00 1.44 2.15
CA LEU A 102 1.62 1.46 1.67
C LEU A 102 1.23 0.18 0.92
N VAL A 103 2.12 -0.35 0.09
CA VAL A 103 1.88 -1.60 -0.65
C VAL A 103 1.86 -2.80 0.29
N LEU A 104 2.76 -2.86 1.28
CA LEU A 104 2.74 -3.88 2.31
C LEU A 104 1.47 -3.81 3.17
N LEU A 105 1.04 -2.60 3.54
CA LEU A 105 -0.22 -2.38 4.26
C LEU A 105 -1.41 -2.92 3.46
N ALA A 106 -1.45 -2.66 2.15
CA ALA A 106 -2.50 -3.17 1.28
C ALA A 106 -2.45 -4.70 1.15
N TYR A 107 -1.25 -5.28 1.02
CA TYR A 107 -1.07 -6.73 0.97
C TYR A 107 -1.60 -7.41 2.24
N TYR A 108 -1.18 -6.96 3.43
CA TYR A 108 -1.65 -7.51 4.70
C TYR A 108 -3.09 -7.12 5.05
N GLY A 109 -3.63 -6.07 4.44
CA GLY A 109 -5.02 -5.65 4.60
C GLY A 109 -6.03 -6.54 3.85
N LEU A 110 -5.56 -7.33 2.88
CA LEU A 110 -6.35 -8.40 2.27
C LEU A 110 -6.53 -9.51 3.31
N GLY A 111 -7.75 -9.70 3.78
CA GLY A 111 -8.09 -10.61 4.89
C GLY A 111 -7.63 -12.07 4.77
N ARG A 112 -7.01 -12.47 3.65
CA ARG A 112 -6.37 -13.78 3.47
C ARG A 112 -5.10 -13.93 4.33
N SER A 113 -4.35 -12.85 4.55
CA SER A 113 -3.17 -12.87 5.45
C SER A 113 -3.54 -12.89 6.93
N GLU A 114 -4.75 -12.47 7.27
CA GLU A 114 -5.29 -12.47 8.63
C GLU A 114 -5.46 -13.91 9.16
N ALA A 115 -5.92 -14.83 8.31
CA ALA A 115 -6.13 -16.24 8.66
C ALA A 115 -4.82 -16.96 9.02
N ARG A 116 -3.71 -16.64 8.33
CA ARG A 116 -2.40 -17.26 8.60
C ARG A 116 -1.71 -16.67 9.83
N LEU A 117 -1.90 -15.37 10.08
CA LEU A 117 -1.31 -14.67 11.22
C LEU A 117 -2.13 -14.84 12.51
N GLY A 118 -3.28 -15.53 12.46
CA GLY A 118 -4.21 -15.63 13.59
C GLY A 118 -4.79 -14.26 14.00
N TYR A 119 -4.72 -13.27 13.11
CA TYR A 119 -5.16 -11.92 13.39
C TYR A 119 -6.66 -11.80 13.18
N VAL A 120 -7.41 -11.51 14.25
CA VAL A 120 -8.83 -11.19 14.16
C VAL A 120 -8.98 -9.67 14.05
N ARG A 121 -9.65 -9.19 13.01
CA ARG A 121 -9.91 -7.75 12.83
C ARG A 121 -10.69 -7.16 14.01
N PRO A 122 -10.47 -5.89 14.37
CA PRO A 122 -11.17 -5.27 15.50
C PRO A 122 -12.70 -5.35 15.41
N ASP A 123 -13.28 -5.21 14.22
CA ASP A 123 -14.72 -5.30 13.96
C ASP A 123 -15.29 -6.73 14.15
N ALA A 124 -14.47 -7.75 13.92
CA ALA A 124 -14.83 -9.15 14.16
C ALA A 124 -14.67 -9.57 15.64
N ARG A 125 -14.04 -8.74 16.49
CA ARG A 125 -13.86 -9.05 17.92
C ARG A 125 -15.13 -8.74 18.71
N PRO A 126 -15.72 -9.70 19.46
CA PRO A 126 -16.96 -9.48 20.22
C PRO A 126 -16.84 -8.36 21.26
N THR A 127 -15.68 -8.23 21.89
CA THR A 127 -15.37 -7.21 22.91
C THR A 127 -15.22 -5.80 22.32
N VAL A 128 -14.73 -5.67 21.09
CA VAL A 128 -14.61 -4.37 20.41
C VAL A 128 -15.95 -3.96 19.83
N ARG A 129 -16.70 -4.90 19.24
CA ARG A 129 -18.07 -4.66 18.75
C ARG A 129 -18.99 -4.14 19.84
N SER A 130 -18.93 -4.73 21.03
CA SER A 130 -19.70 -4.30 22.20
C SER A 130 -19.23 -2.96 22.79
N ARG A 131 -17.95 -2.58 22.64
CA ARG A 131 -17.45 -1.24 23.00
C ARG A 131 -17.82 -0.17 21.98
N LEU A 132 -17.77 -0.48 20.68
CA LEU A 132 -18.20 0.42 19.61
C LEU A 132 -19.71 0.67 19.68
N ALA A 133 -20.51 -0.34 20.00
CA ALA A 133 -21.95 -0.20 20.23
C ALA A 133 -22.29 0.65 21.46
N ARG A 134 -21.38 0.71 22.46
CA ARG A 134 -21.51 1.55 23.67
C ARG A 134 -20.80 2.90 23.55
N ALA A 135 -20.08 3.14 22.46
CA ALA A 135 -19.35 4.39 22.27
C ALA A 135 -20.35 5.52 21.95
N PRO A 136 -20.23 6.69 22.60
CA PRO A 136 -21.03 7.85 22.21
C PRO A 136 -20.74 8.20 20.76
N ALA A 137 -21.77 8.66 20.03
CA ALA A 137 -21.63 9.02 18.63
C ALA A 137 -20.45 9.99 18.43
N PRO A 138 -19.63 9.81 17.38
CA PRO A 138 -18.46 10.65 17.16
C PRO A 138 -18.89 12.12 17.00
N GLY A 139 -18.55 12.95 17.99
CA GLY A 139 -18.92 14.37 18.02
C GLY A 139 -19.51 14.88 19.34
N VAL A 140 -19.95 13.99 20.24
CA VAL A 140 -20.45 14.40 21.56
C VAL A 140 -19.27 14.61 22.51
N ARG A 141 -18.83 15.86 22.70
CA ARG A 141 -17.91 16.20 23.80
C ARG A 141 -18.66 15.92 25.11
N ARG A 142 -18.07 15.11 25.98
CA ARG A 142 -18.50 15.00 27.36
C ARG A 142 -18.15 16.32 28.05
N THR A 143 -19.16 17.14 28.31
CA THR A 143 -19.12 18.25 29.26
C THR A 143 -19.03 17.71 30.67
#